data_AF-A0A6I2Y816-F1
#
_entry.id   AF-A0A6I2Y816-F1
#
_cell.length_a   1.000
_cell.length_b   1.000
_cell.length_c   1.000
_cell.angle_alpha   90.00
_cell.angle_beta   90.00
_cell.angle_gamma   90.00
#
_symmetry.space_group_name_H-M   'P 1'
#
loop_
_entity.id
_entity.type
_entity.pdbx_description
1 polymer ?
#
loop_
_entity_poly.entity_id
_entity_poly.type
_entity_poly.pdbx_seq_one_letter_code
_entity_poly.pdbx_strand_id
1 'polypeptide(L)'
;MSFLTEFDRITSALPDDWTDLELDLRIHDEPRYIEAATLLVTCNAQPYSRHDWHWRIPVANKFGHAAAVPAVRSALRLLDNVGIKGDLVERGVRVGRVEVTHDWGRPESVTSRMRDIRAQ
;
A
#
# COMPACT_ATOMS: atom_id res chain seq x y z
N MET A 1 12.95 1.68 -15.83
CA MET A 1 11.79 0.82 -16.14
C MET A 1 10.51 1.65 -15.95
N SER A 2 9.34 1.19 -16.40
CA SER A 2 8.06 1.87 -16.17
C SER A 2 7.51 1.48 -14.79
N PHE A 3 6.97 2.45 -14.05
CA PHE A 3 6.35 2.18 -12.76
C PHE A 3 5.14 1.26 -12.87
N LEU A 4 4.32 1.46 -13.91
CA LEU A 4 3.15 0.65 -14.17
C LEU A 4 3.53 -0.82 -14.44
N THR A 5 4.54 -1.04 -15.28
CA THR A 5 5.02 -2.40 -15.59
C THR A 5 5.55 -3.09 -14.33
N GLU A 6 6.28 -2.36 -13.49
CA GLU A 6 6.83 -2.90 -12.25
C GLU A 6 5.73 -3.24 -11.23
N PHE A 7 4.72 -2.39 -11.10
CA PHE A 7 3.55 -2.65 -10.25
C PHE A 7 2.77 -3.88 -10.70
N ASP A 8 2.54 -4.04 -12.00
CA ASP A 8 1.87 -5.22 -12.56
C ASP A 8 2.68 -6.49 -12.32
N ARG A 9 4.01 -6.40 -12.41
CA ARG A 9 4.93 -7.51 -12.12
C ARG A 9 4.86 -7.92 -10.64
N ILE A 10 4.89 -6.96 -9.71
CA ILE A 10 4.77 -7.23 -8.27
C ILE A 10 3.41 -7.87 -7.97
N THR A 11 2.32 -7.22 -8.39
CA THR A 11 0.96 -7.68 -8.06
C THR A 11 0.58 -9.02 -8.69
N SER A 12 1.10 -9.33 -9.88
CA SER A 12 0.87 -10.65 -10.53
C SER A 12 1.61 -11.81 -9.86
N ALA A 13 2.62 -11.53 -9.02
CA ALA A 13 3.32 -12.54 -8.24
C ALA A 13 2.66 -12.83 -6.88
N LEU A 14 1.68 -12.01 -6.46
CA LEU A 14 1.02 -12.16 -5.16
C LEU A 14 -0.14 -13.19 -5.21
N PRO A 15 -0.41 -13.91 -4.10
CA PRO A 15 -1.58 -14.79 -3.99
C PRO A 15 -2.91 -14.03 -4.13
N ASP A 16 -3.94 -14.61 -4.76
CA ASP A 16 -5.22 -13.91 -5.03
C ASP A 16 -5.94 -13.36 -3.76
N ASP A 17 -5.60 -13.87 -2.58
CA ASP A 17 -6.15 -13.48 -1.28
C ASP A 17 -5.27 -12.51 -0.46
N TRP A 18 -4.28 -11.86 -1.08
CA TRP A 18 -3.56 -10.75 -0.44
C TRP A 18 -4.50 -9.60 -0.09
N THR A 19 -4.28 -8.94 1.05
CA THR A 19 -5.17 -7.89 1.57
C THR A 19 -4.55 -6.51 1.48
N ASP A 20 -3.31 -6.42 1.95
CA ASP A 20 -2.56 -5.17 2.05
C ASP A 20 -1.17 -5.37 1.43
N LEU A 21 -0.78 -4.43 0.58
CA LEU A 21 0.54 -4.35 -0.04
C LEU A 21 1.13 -2.97 0.29
N GLU A 22 2.33 -2.93 0.83
CA GLU A 22 3.09 -1.70 1.02
C GLU A 22 4.20 -1.61 -0.05
N LEU A 23 4.21 -0.50 -0.77
CA LEU A 23 5.22 -0.18 -1.78
C LEU A 23 6.01 1.06 -1.36
N ASP A 24 7.31 1.04 -1.65
CA ASP A 24 8.13 2.24 -1.61
C ASP A 24 8.42 2.73 -3.03
N LEU A 25 8.24 4.03 -3.24
CA LEU A 25 8.55 4.71 -4.49
C LEU A 25 9.64 5.76 -4.28
N ARG A 26 10.63 5.75 -5.17
CA ARG A 26 11.67 6.77 -5.28
C ARG A 26 11.71 7.26 -6.72
N ILE A 27 11.86 8.56 -6.92
CA ILE A 27 12.13 9.14 -8.26
C ILE A 27 13.62 9.44 -8.37
N HIS A 28 14.16 9.36 -9.58
CA HIS A 28 15.58 9.65 -9.84
C HIS A 28 15.87 11.15 -9.96
N ASP A 29 14.86 11.94 -10.32
CA ASP A 29 14.96 13.39 -10.55
C ASP A 29 14.27 14.16 -9.41
N GLU A 30 15.01 14.42 -8.33
CA GLU A 30 14.51 15.12 -7.13
C GLU A 30 13.87 16.50 -7.40
N PRO A 31 14.37 17.35 -8.33
CA PRO A 31 13.67 18.56 -8.74
C PRO A 31 12.20 18.38 -9.12
N ARG A 32 11.80 17.20 -9.60
CA ARG A 32 10.41 16.88 -9.95
C ARG A 32 9.59 16.33 -8.78
N TYR A 33 10.10 16.37 -7.55
CA TYR A 33 9.43 15.83 -6.37
C TYR A 33 8.02 16.39 -6.17
N ILE A 34 7.84 17.71 -6.29
CA ILE A 34 6.53 18.36 -6.10
C ILE A 34 5.52 17.92 -7.18
N GLU A 35 5.98 17.79 -8.42
CA GLU A 35 5.15 17.32 -9.53
C GLU A 35 4.74 15.86 -9.31
N ALA A 36 5.70 14.99 -8.96
CA ALA A 36 5.44 13.59 -8.64
C ALA A 36 4.46 13.46 -7.46
N ALA A 37 4.67 14.22 -6.38
CA ALA A 37 3.78 14.23 -5.22
C ALA A 37 2.35 14.60 -5.61
N THR A 38 2.18 15.60 -6.48
CA THR A 38 0.86 16.07 -6.93
C THR A 38 0.11 14.96 -7.68
N LEU A 39 0.81 14.19 -8.52
CA LEU A 39 0.21 13.06 -9.24
C LEU A 39 -0.14 11.90 -8.30
N LEU A 40 0.73 11.64 -7.32
CA LEU A 40 0.60 10.55 -6.35
C LEU A 40 -0.48 10.79 -5.27
N VAL A 41 -0.99 12.01 -5.10
CA VAL A 41 -2.14 12.32 -4.22
C VAL A 41 -3.35 11.43 -4.51
N THR A 42 -3.56 11.07 -5.77
CA THR A 42 -4.68 10.22 -6.21
C THR A 42 -4.69 8.82 -5.59
N CYS A 43 -3.54 8.36 -5.08
CA CYS A 43 -3.39 7.08 -4.38
C CYS A 43 -2.97 7.25 -2.91
N ASN A 44 -3.11 8.45 -2.35
CA ASN A 44 -2.74 8.77 -0.97
C ASN A 44 -1.30 8.33 -0.61
N ALA A 45 -0.35 8.58 -1.51
CA ALA A 45 1.05 8.31 -1.24
C ALA A 45 1.55 9.16 -0.06
N GLN A 46 2.19 8.51 0.90
CA GLN A 46 2.61 9.12 2.15
C GLN A 46 4.09 9.49 2.04
N PRO A 47 4.45 10.78 2.09
CA PRO A 47 5.84 11.19 1.95
C PRO A 47 6.66 10.73 3.15
N TYR A 48 7.87 10.24 2.90
CA TYR A 48 8.85 10.00 3.93
C TYR A 48 9.58 11.29 4.29
N SER A 49 9.83 11.52 5.58
CA SER A 49 10.54 12.72 6.03
C SER A 49 12.07 12.57 6.08
N ARG A 50 12.60 11.34 6.22
CA ARG A 50 14.05 11.05 6.36
C ARG A 50 14.44 9.65 5.86
N HIS A 51 14.13 9.33 4.62
CA HIS A 51 14.51 8.05 4.02
C HIS A 51 15.09 8.25 2.61
N ASP A 52 15.89 7.28 2.16
CA ASP A 52 16.36 7.21 0.76
C ASP A 52 15.21 7.06 -0.24
N TRP A 53 14.01 6.73 0.25
CA TRP A 53 12.76 6.60 -0.49
C TRP A 53 11.88 7.82 -0.25
N HIS A 54 11.08 8.19 -1.26
CA HIS A 54 10.30 9.42 -1.21
C HIS A 54 8.88 9.20 -0.70
N TRP A 55 8.22 8.10 -1.08
CA TRP A 55 6.85 7.81 -0.65
C TRP A 55 6.64 6.35 -0.29
N ARG A 56 5.78 6.13 0.71
CA ARG A 56 5.09 4.87 0.95
C ARG A 56 3.72 4.90 0.27
N ILE A 57 3.37 3.84 -0.43
CA ILE A 57 2.05 3.67 -1.07
C ILE A 57 1.40 2.42 -0.49
N PRO A 58 0.45 2.56 0.46
CA PRO A 58 -0.35 1.44 0.92
C PRO A 58 -1.44 1.11 -0.11
N VAL A 59 -1.56 -0.16 -0.47
CA VAL A 59 -2.47 -0.67 -1.49
C VAL A 59 -3.40 -1.71 -0.88
N ALA A 60 -4.69 -1.60 -1.14
CA ALA A 60 -5.69 -2.60 -0.82
C ALA A 60 -6.10 -3.38 -2.07
N ASN A 61 -6.30 -4.69 -1.92
CA ASN A 61 -6.81 -5.57 -2.97
C ASN A 61 -8.33 -5.40 -3.15
N LYS A 62 -9.11 -6.45 -2.89
CA LYS A 62 -10.59 -6.47 -3.00
C LYS A 62 -11.27 -5.78 -1.81
N PHE A 63 -10.59 -5.68 -0.67
CA PHE A 63 -11.08 -5.09 0.58
C PHE A 63 -9.91 -4.51 1.38
N GLY A 64 -10.16 -3.52 2.23
CA GLY A 64 -9.13 -2.84 3.03
C GLY A 64 -9.39 -1.34 3.16
N HIS A 65 -8.50 -0.63 3.86
CA HIS A 65 -8.61 0.82 4.12
C HIS A 65 -7.57 1.65 3.34
N ALA A 66 -6.82 1.00 2.44
CA ALA A 66 -5.76 1.62 1.65
C ALA A 66 -6.21 1.94 0.22
N ALA A 67 -5.31 2.48 -0.62
CA ALA A 67 -5.66 2.84 -1.99
C ALA A 67 -5.97 1.59 -2.83
N ALA A 68 -7.09 1.62 -3.57
CA ALA A 68 -7.45 0.50 -4.43
C ALA A 68 -6.45 0.34 -5.60
N VAL A 69 -6.22 -0.91 -6.04
CA VAL A 69 -5.35 -1.24 -7.17
C VAL A 69 -5.55 -0.32 -8.40
N PRO A 70 -6.77 -0.02 -8.87
CA PRO A 70 -6.96 0.86 -10.03
C PRO A 70 -6.52 2.31 -9.81
N ALA A 71 -6.61 2.81 -8.57
CA ALA A 71 -6.18 4.16 -8.21
C ALA A 71 -4.65 4.26 -8.25
N VAL A 72 -3.97 3.30 -7.63
CA VAL A 72 -2.49 3.18 -7.67
C VAL A 72 -2.00 3.04 -9.11
N ARG A 73 -2.60 2.13 -9.88
CA ARG A 73 -2.28 1.92 -11.30
C ARG A 73 -2.43 3.21 -12.12
N SER A 74 -3.44 4.02 -11.81
CA SER A 74 -3.67 5.31 -12.49
C SER A 74 -2.64 6.36 -12.12
N ALA A 75 -2.26 6.47 -10.84
CA ALA A 75 -1.22 7.37 -10.38
C ALA A 75 0.15 7.03 -11.03
N LEU A 76 0.53 5.76 -11.03
CA LEU A 76 1.79 5.29 -11.63
C LEU A 76 1.83 5.51 -13.15
N ARG A 77 0.69 5.31 -13.84
CA ARG A 77 0.56 5.62 -15.27
C ARG A 77 0.74 7.11 -15.55
N LEU A 78 0.25 8.00 -14.67
CA LEU A 78 0.47 9.44 -14.82
C LEU A 78 1.96 9.79 -14.73
N LEU A 79 2.68 9.24 -13.75
CA LEU A 79 4.14 9.41 -13.64
C LEU A 79 4.88 8.95 -14.90
N ASP A 80 4.53 7.76 -15.41
CA ASP A 80 5.12 7.22 -16.63
C ASP A 80 4.84 8.11 -17.85
N ASN A 81 3.61 8.62 -17.98
CA ASN A 81 3.20 9.49 -19.10
C ASN A 81 3.95 10.83 -19.13
N VAL A 82 4.24 11.41 -17.96
CA VAL A 82 5.03 12.65 -17.86
C VAL A 82 6.54 12.39 -17.84
N GLY A 83 6.96 11.14 -18.04
CA GLY A 83 8.35 10.73 -18.16
C GLY A 83 9.14 10.72 -16.85
N ILE A 84 8.49 10.77 -15.69
CA ILE A 84 9.17 10.64 -14.41
C ILE A 84 9.70 9.21 -14.26
N LYS A 85 10.98 9.08 -13.95
CA LYS A 85 11.66 7.78 -13.76
C LYS A 85 12.02 7.58 -12.30
N GLY A 86 12.11 6.32 -11.91
CA GLY A 86 12.37 5.95 -10.54
C GLY A 86 12.34 4.45 -10.32
N ASP A 87 12.32 4.10 -9.04
CA ASP A 87 12.27 2.73 -8.54
C ASP A 87 10.98 2.54 -7.75
N LEU A 88 10.41 1.34 -7.84
CA LEU A 88 9.26 0.89 -7.08
C LEU A 88 9.62 -0.47 -6.48
N VAL A 89 9.46 -0.63 -5.17
CA VAL A 89 9.79 -1.89 -4.49
C VAL A 89 8.69 -2.31 -3.54
N GLU A 90 8.46 -3.62 -3.46
CA GLU A 90 7.66 -4.22 -2.41
C GLU A 90 8.37 -4.08 -1.06
N ARG A 91 7.63 -3.63 -0.05
CA ARG A 91 8.09 -3.60 1.35
C ARG A 91 7.46 -4.66 2.23
N GLY A 92 6.21 -4.96 1.98
CA GLY A 92 5.52 -6.01 2.71
C GLY A 92 4.18 -6.31 2.09
N VAL A 93 3.81 -7.58 2.17
CA VAL A 93 2.48 -8.06 1.78
C VAL A 93 1.86 -8.78 2.97
N ARG A 94 0.57 -8.53 3.19
CA ARG A 94 -0.27 -9.31 4.09
C ARG A 94 -1.18 -10.19 3.27
N VAL A 95 -1.21 -11.46 3.64
CA VAL A 95 -2.01 -12.50 2.98
C VAL A 95 -2.98 -13.09 3.98
N GLY A 96 -4.18 -13.42 3.50
CA GLY A 96 -5.23 -14.03 4.29
C GLY A 96 -6.09 -13.00 5.02
N ARG A 97 -7.30 -13.44 5.39
CA ARG A 97 -8.20 -12.63 6.22
C ARG A 97 -7.81 -12.76 7.69
N VAL A 98 -7.49 -11.64 8.33
CA VAL A 98 -7.50 -11.56 9.79
C VAL A 98 -8.94 -11.74 10.26
N GLU A 99 -9.14 -12.57 11.29
CA GLU A 99 -10.44 -12.76 11.91
C GLU A 99 -11.00 -11.41 12.37
N VAL A 100 -12.18 -11.03 11.87
CA VAL A 100 -12.89 -9.85 12.36
C VAL A 100 -13.50 -10.21 13.72
N THR A 101 -12.94 -9.63 14.78
CA THR A 101 -13.53 -9.79 16.12
C THR A 101 -14.47 -8.62 16.41
N HIS A 102 -15.75 -8.91 16.64
CA HIS A 102 -16.79 -7.92 16.95
C HIS A 102 -16.81 -7.53 18.44
N ASP A 103 -15.67 -7.09 18.97
CA ASP A 103 -15.55 -6.71 20.40
C ASP A 103 -15.93 -5.25 20.68
N TRP A 104 -16.17 -4.45 19.63
CA TRP A 104 -16.58 -3.06 19.81
C TRP A 104 -17.88 -2.95 20.61
N GLY A 105 -17.84 -2.20 21.72
CA GLY A 105 -18.96 -2.04 22.64
C GLY A 105 -19.16 -3.21 23.62
N ARG A 106 -18.28 -4.24 23.62
CA ARG A 106 -18.31 -5.31 24.62
C ARG A 106 -17.61 -4.88 25.92
N PRO A 107 -18.10 -5.33 27.09
CA PRO A 107 -17.38 -5.15 28.35
C PRO A 107 -16.01 -5.82 28.32
N GLU A 108 -15.03 -5.24 29.03
CA GLU A 108 -13.66 -5.76 29.13
C GLU A 108 -13.60 -7.22 29.61
N SER A 109 -14.52 -7.64 30.48
CA SER A 109 -14.63 -9.02 30.95
C SER A 109 -14.94 -10.02 29.83
N VAL A 110 -15.66 -9.61 28.79
CA VAL A 110 -15.94 -10.44 27.60
C VAL A 110 -14.70 -10.53 26.72
N THR A 111 -14.05 -9.41 26.46
CA THR A 111 -12.83 -9.36 25.64
C THR A 111 -11.70 -10.17 26.26
N SER A 112 -11.48 -10.03 27.57
CA SER A 112 -10.46 -10.78 28.32
C SER A 112 -10.76 -12.29 28.31
N ARG A 113 -12.01 -12.69 28.55
CA ARG A 113 -12.41 -14.11 28.42
C ARG A 113 -12.21 -14.68 27.02
N MET A 114 -12.50 -13.90 25.98
CA MET A 114 -12.34 -14.34 24.59
C MET A 114 -10.86 -14.52 24.24
N ARG A 115 -9.98 -13.68 24.79
CA ARG A 115 -8.52 -13.86 24.68
C ARG A 115 -8.04 -15.14 25.36
N ASP A 116 -8.52 -15.42 26.57
CA ASP A 116 -8.15 -16.63 27.30
C ASP A 116 -8.58 -17.91 26.56
N ILE A 117 -9.80 -17.93 26.01
CA ILE A 117 -10.31 -19.06 25.21
C ILE A 117 -9.46 -19.29 23.95
N ARG A 118 -9.00 -18.21 23.31
CA ARG A 118 -8.19 -18.28 22.08
C ARG A 118 -6.73 -18.67 22.32
N ALA A 119 -6.25 -18.58 23.56
CA ALA A 119 -4.88 -18.94 23.94
C ALA A 119 -4.72 -20.43 24.30
N GLN A 120 -5.80 -21.20 24.29
CA GLN A 120 -5.84 -22.66 24.50
C GLN A 120 -5.77 -23.42 23.17
#